data_AF-B5Z815-F1
#
_entry.id   AF-B5Z815-F1
#
_cell.length_a   1.000
_cell.length_b   1.000
_cell.length_c   1.000
_cell.angle_alpha   90.00
_cell.angle_beta   90.00
_cell.angle_gamma   90.00
#
_symmetry.space_group_name_H-M   'P 1'
#
loop_
_entity.id
_entity.type
_entity.pdbx_description
1 polymer ?
#
loop_
_entity_poly.entity_id
_entity_poly.type
_entity_poly.pdbx_seq_one_letter_code
_entity_poly.pdbx_strand_id
1 'polypeptide(L)'
;MAYVKNAIHLPLDSLLERNGYRLNAQKSTKIWKVYNNGNEKLLVRQNANFQWFYLNCDNKADSGNIINFCKNRNLDLMGFTQGLIINDDTIKENASKLTSKEADKFKEQQKIIDKFNQFELYDLTNSKMLEKRKLNGNLFLVYNHSLKRDKYNNMCVPNFLYSKNSHSNEIISYTRRLENPMTSLNNQVLNRPINALNKGEKGIEMLAPKDLKLIKNIVLSESIIDSMSYLQLRKLNAYESILLSCNGQFNANKLDAFLEKLLSDIEQSKSKEYADYLKKVQSFELYKGTQTRIENKTNTTRDNLTIHFSRAKYPSSTDFMPAKDWVNESVKSLDELVKVITNYHYSSAIYKNNYRNTHNTKGFSNLLIFDIDNDKDKPNISLEETKNLFKKHGIETLIIPSRNHNKEKHGHIAERFRIIIPTQQTIGQDFNCNNDFSAFNNFCAKALGIYDYIDKKVSVDQSRAYYKSPNDATPIILKGRIMDITHLKQQAMSNLFTQNTQIQTTEPEPVNKPDLFLNIVLAYDNDKNGQIYTQISEEIIYKHTENMPNVFIPYSKL
;
A
#
# COMPACT_ATOMS: atom_id res chain seq x y z
N MET A 1 4.79 -2.45 27.32
CA MET A 1 3.44 -2.14 27.83
C MET A 1 2.49 -3.22 27.34
N ALA A 2 1.89 -4.00 28.24
CA ALA A 2 0.82 -4.92 27.89
C ALA A 2 -0.41 -4.11 27.42
N TYR A 3 -1.02 -4.51 26.30
CA TYR A 3 -2.10 -3.79 25.65
C TYR A 3 -3.45 -4.27 26.19
N VAL A 4 -4.14 -3.45 26.98
CA VAL A 4 -5.55 -3.66 27.33
C VAL A 4 -6.40 -3.01 26.23
N LYS A 5 -6.98 -3.84 25.36
CA LYS A 5 -7.83 -3.38 24.26
C LYS A 5 -9.01 -2.57 24.81
N ASN A 6 -9.28 -1.41 24.22
CA ASN A 6 -10.39 -0.52 24.59
C ASN A 6 -10.37 0.01 26.04
N ALA A 7 -9.20 0.13 26.67
CA ALA A 7 -9.07 0.57 28.08
C ALA A 7 -9.88 1.82 28.43
N ILE A 8 -9.92 2.83 27.54
CA ILE A 8 -10.65 4.09 27.76
C ILE A 8 -12.18 3.94 27.90
N HIS A 9 -12.73 2.78 27.55
CA HIS A 9 -14.15 2.45 27.71
C HIS A 9 -14.45 1.67 28.99
N LEU A 10 -13.43 1.32 29.78
CA LEU A 10 -13.62 0.64 31.06
C LEU A 10 -14.22 1.58 32.11
N PRO A 11 -15.12 1.08 32.99
CA PRO A 11 -15.79 1.88 34.01
C PRO A 11 -14.79 2.38 35.05
N LEU A 12 -14.26 3.59 34.80
CA LEU A 12 -13.23 4.19 35.64
C LEU A 12 -13.74 4.43 37.06
N ASP A 13 -15.03 4.72 37.22
CA ASP A 13 -15.70 4.87 38.50
C ASP A 13 -15.62 3.59 39.35
N SER A 14 -16.00 2.43 38.80
CA SER A 14 -15.91 1.14 39.49
C SER A 14 -14.47 0.73 39.78
N LEU A 15 -13.55 1.04 38.87
CA LEU A 15 -12.12 0.75 39.03
C LEU A 15 -11.49 1.58 40.15
N LEU A 16 -11.85 2.85 40.27
CA LEU A 16 -11.38 3.72 41.34
C LEU A 16 -11.84 3.20 42.70
N GLU A 17 -13.12 2.82 42.84
CA GLU A 17 -13.67 2.28 44.10
C GLU A 17 -12.91 1.06 44.59
N ARG A 18 -12.66 0.13 43.69
CA ARG A 18 -11.90 -1.09 43.98
C ARG A 18 -10.46 -0.81 44.39
N ASN A 19 -9.85 0.23 43.81
CA ASN A 19 -8.48 0.64 44.09
C ASN A 19 -8.40 1.69 45.23
N GLY A 20 -9.37 1.67 46.15
CA GLY A 20 -9.30 2.41 47.42
C GLY A 20 -9.85 3.83 47.38
N TYR A 21 -10.36 4.31 46.25
CA TYR A 21 -11.05 5.59 46.21
C TYR A 21 -12.46 5.47 46.76
N ARG A 22 -12.92 6.47 47.50
CA ARG A 22 -14.25 6.49 48.10
C ARG A 22 -15.13 7.50 47.39
N LEU A 23 -16.31 7.06 46.93
CA LEU A 23 -17.32 7.92 46.35
C LEU A 23 -17.82 8.91 47.42
N ASN A 24 -17.78 10.20 47.10
CA ASN A 24 -18.44 11.24 47.86
C ASN A 24 -19.82 11.52 47.26
N ALA A 25 -20.82 10.78 47.72
CA ALA A 25 -22.19 10.89 47.22
C ALA A 25 -22.77 12.31 47.39
N GLN A 26 -22.44 13.00 48.48
CA GLN A 26 -22.94 14.35 48.78
C GLN A 26 -22.43 15.41 47.79
N LYS A 27 -21.23 15.24 47.23
CA LYS A 27 -20.64 16.17 46.26
C LYS A 27 -20.77 15.70 44.80
N SER A 28 -21.36 14.53 44.58
CA SER A 28 -21.55 13.97 43.24
C SER A 28 -22.85 14.48 42.60
N THR A 29 -22.86 14.55 41.27
CA THR A 29 -24.04 14.87 40.45
C THR A 29 -24.38 13.67 39.55
N LYS A 30 -25.50 13.75 38.81
CA LYS A 30 -25.86 12.73 37.81
C LYS A 30 -24.80 12.56 36.70
N ILE A 31 -24.01 13.59 36.42
CA ILE A 31 -23.03 13.61 35.31
C ILE A 31 -21.61 13.39 35.85
N TRP A 32 -21.28 13.99 36.99
CA TRP A 32 -19.94 13.96 37.58
C TRP A 32 -19.97 13.26 38.94
N LYS A 33 -19.24 12.16 39.05
CA LYS A 33 -19.00 11.44 40.31
C LYS A 33 -17.73 11.97 40.97
N VAL A 34 -17.77 12.24 42.26
CA VAL A 34 -16.61 12.74 43.02
C VAL A 34 -16.01 11.60 43.83
N TYR A 35 -14.73 11.32 43.60
CA TYR A 35 -13.96 10.28 44.28
C TYR A 35 -12.82 10.91 45.09
N ASN A 36 -12.60 10.41 46.30
CA ASN A 36 -11.47 10.84 47.14
C ASN A 36 -10.59 9.66 47.54
N ASN A 37 -9.27 9.87 47.56
CA ASN A 37 -8.31 8.93 48.15
C ASN A 37 -7.20 9.73 48.85
N GLY A 38 -7.14 9.67 50.18
CA GLY A 38 -6.28 10.55 50.96
C GLY A 38 -6.57 12.03 50.66
N ASN A 39 -5.55 12.76 50.20
CA ASN A 39 -5.64 14.18 49.84
C ASN A 39 -6.10 14.42 48.40
N GLU A 40 -6.26 13.37 47.60
CA GLU A 40 -6.58 13.51 46.19
C GLU A 40 -8.10 13.50 45.93
N LYS A 41 -8.57 14.45 45.11
CA LYS A 41 -9.97 14.59 44.72
C LYS A 41 -10.18 14.57 43.21
N LEU A 42 -10.93 13.58 42.73
CA LEU A 42 -11.18 13.34 41.31
C LEU A 42 -12.67 13.50 40.96
N LEU A 43 -12.93 14.16 39.84
CA LEU A 43 -14.24 14.26 39.20
C LEU A 43 -14.26 13.31 38.01
N VAL A 44 -15.15 12.32 38.02
CA VAL A 44 -15.20 11.24 37.03
C VAL A 44 -16.52 11.28 36.27
N ARG A 45 -16.47 11.13 34.95
CA ARG A 45 -17.66 11.03 34.10
C ARG A 45 -17.43 10.14 32.89
N GLN A 46 -18.54 9.71 32.29
CA GLN A 46 -18.55 9.12 30.95
C GLN A 46 -18.99 10.18 29.92
N ASN A 47 -18.35 10.22 28.75
CA ASN A 47 -18.75 11.10 27.65
C ASN A 47 -19.82 10.44 26.74
N ALA A 48 -20.32 11.19 25.75
CA ALA A 48 -21.32 10.69 24.79
C ALA A 48 -20.84 9.53 23.88
N ASN A 49 -19.52 9.30 23.82
CA ASN A 49 -18.86 8.20 23.12
C ASN A 49 -18.53 7.03 24.06
N PHE A 50 -19.14 6.99 25.25
CA PHE A 50 -18.97 5.96 26.27
C PHE A 50 -17.53 5.79 26.78
N GLN A 51 -16.70 6.83 26.64
CA GLN A 51 -15.34 6.87 27.18
C GLN A 51 -15.35 7.52 28.56
N TRP A 52 -14.55 6.97 29.47
CA TRP A 52 -14.43 7.46 30.83
C TRP A 52 -13.28 8.43 31.00
N PHE A 53 -13.55 9.52 31.72
CA PHE A 53 -12.59 10.57 32.02
C PHE A 53 -12.60 10.92 33.50
N TYR A 54 -11.45 11.34 33.99
CA TYR A 54 -11.30 12.00 35.28
C TYR A 54 -10.69 13.39 35.11
N LEU A 55 -11.06 14.27 36.02
CA LEU A 55 -10.47 15.58 36.24
C LEU A 55 -9.95 15.61 37.68
N ASN A 56 -8.65 15.81 37.86
CA ASN A 56 -8.09 16.08 39.19
C ASN A 56 -8.36 17.55 39.54
N CYS A 57 -9.02 17.76 40.69
CA CYS A 57 -9.43 19.08 41.14
C CYS A 57 -8.23 19.94 41.56
N ASP A 58 -7.16 19.31 42.03
CA ASP A 58 -6.01 19.96 42.63
C ASP A 58 -4.89 20.19 41.60
N ASN A 59 -4.81 19.33 40.57
CA ASN A 59 -3.88 19.49 39.46
C ASN A 59 -4.54 19.18 38.11
N LYS A 60 -4.95 20.21 37.38
CA LYS A 60 -5.60 20.05 36.07
C LYS A 60 -4.72 19.38 35.01
N ALA A 61 -3.40 19.43 35.12
CA ALA A 61 -2.49 18.73 34.21
C ALA A 61 -2.53 17.20 34.44
N ASP A 62 -2.91 16.76 35.65
CA ASP A 62 -3.23 15.36 35.96
C ASP A 62 -4.70 15.09 35.69
N SER A 63 -5.12 15.14 34.43
CA SER A 63 -6.50 14.84 34.02
C SER A 63 -6.50 14.11 32.69
N GLY A 64 -7.48 13.25 32.45
CA GLY A 64 -7.52 12.46 31.23
C GLY A 64 -8.38 11.21 31.36
N ASN A 65 -7.99 10.14 30.68
CA ASN A 65 -8.66 8.85 30.75
C ASN A 65 -7.89 7.88 31.66
N ILE A 66 -8.34 6.63 31.77
CA ILE A 66 -7.70 5.60 32.59
C ILE A 66 -6.20 5.39 32.28
N ILE A 67 -5.77 5.60 31.04
CA ILE A 67 -4.35 5.45 30.64
C ILE A 67 -3.54 6.58 31.26
N ASN A 68 -4.04 7.82 31.19
CA ASN A 68 -3.43 8.97 31.87
C ASN A 68 -3.38 8.73 33.38
N PHE A 69 -4.49 8.25 33.95
CA PHE A 69 -4.61 7.97 35.37
C PHE A 69 -3.52 7.01 35.86
N CYS A 70 -3.40 5.86 35.18
CA CYS A 70 -2.40 4.84 35.54
C CYS A 70 -0.97 5.36 35.32
N LYS A 71 -0.72 6.03 34.19
CA LYS A 71 0.59 6.60 33.88
C LYS A 71 1.05 7.61 34.94
N ASN A 72 0.17 8.55 35.31
CA ASN A 72 0.52 9.62 36.25
C ASN A 72 0.76 9.12 37.68
N ARG A 73 0.25 7.93 38.01
CA ARG A 73 0.43 7.28 39.32
C ARG A 73 1.41 6.10 39.29
N ASN A 74 2.14 5.91 38.18
CA ASN A 74 3.05 4.77 37.96
C ASN A 74 2.39 3.40 38.25
N LEU A 75 1.10 3.26 37.90
CA LEU A 75 0.35 2.03 38.05
C LEU A 75 0.42 1.19 36.77
N ASP A 76 0.55 -0.12 36.93
CA ASP A 76 0.36 -1.05 35.81
C ASP A 76 -1.13 -1.13 35.44
N LEU A 77 -1.44 -0.94 34.16
CA LEU A 77 -2.83 -0.93 33.67
C LEU A 77 -3.47 -2.31 33.79
N MET A 78 -2.72 -3.40 33.61
CA MET A 78 -3.26 -4.75 33.81
C MET A 78 -3.55 -5.02 35.28
N GLY A 79 -2.62 -4.67 36.18
CA GLY A 79 -2.85 -4.76 37.63
C GLY A 79 -4.02 -3.90 38.11
N PHE A 80 -4.13 -2.67 37.64
CA PHE A 80 -5.21 -1.75 38.01
C PHE A 80 -6.61 -2.25 37.59
N THR A 81 -6.65 -3.02 36.49
CA THR A 81 -7.88 -3.62 35.95
C THR A 81 -8.13 -5.05 36.44
N GLN A 82 -7.22 -5.60 37.25
CA GLN A 82 -7.24 -7.02 37.63
C GLN A 82 -8.46 -7.40 38.49
N GLY A 83 -9.17 -8.43 38.05
CA GLY A 83 -10.33 -9.01 38.72
C GLY A 83 -11.61 -8.18 38.63
N LEU A 84 -11.63 -7.11 37.81
CA LEU A 84 -12.87 -6.48 37.40
C LEU A 84 -13.70 -7.51 36.62
N ILE A 85 -14.83 -7.96 37.16
CA ILE A 85 -15.80 -8.77 36.41
C ILE A 85 -16.54 -7.80 35.50
N ILE A 86 -15.91 -7.47 34.37
CA ILE A 86 -16.62 -6.84 33.29
C ILE A 86 -17.46 -7.94 32.69
N ASN A 87 -18.78 -7.91 32.87
CA ASN A 87 -19.63 -8.67 31.97
C ASN A 87 -19.33 -8.14 30.58
N ASP A 88 -18.73 -8.99 29.76
CA ASP A 88 -18.34 -8.70 28.38
C ASP A 88 -19.50 -8.04 27.61
N ASP A 89 -20.73 -8.32 28.04
CA ASP A 89 -22.00 -7.73 27.60
C ASP A 89 -22.07 -6.20 27.70
N THR A 90 -21.51 -5.54 28.73
CA THR A 90 -21.56 -4.06 28.83
C THR A 90 -20.61 -3.39 27.84
N ILE A 91 -19.44 -3.99 27.58
CA ILE A 91 -18.51 -3.54 26.53
C ILE A 91 -19.11 -3.85 25.15
N LYS A 92 -19.69 -5.03 24.95
CA LYS A 92 -20.40 -5.43 23.72
C LYS A 92 -21.60 -4.52 23.44
N GLU A 93 -22.38 -4.16 24.45
CA GLU A 93 -23.53 -3.26 24.32
C GLU A 93 -23.08 -1.84 23.97
N ASN A 94 -22.02 -1.32 24.59
CA ASN A 94 -21.46 -0.01 24.24
C ASN A 94 -20.84 0.01 22.83
N ALA A 95 -20.17 -1.06 22.43
CA ALA A 95 -19.66 -1.22 21.06
C ALA A 95 -20.80 -1.31 20.04
N SER A 96 -21.85 -2.08 20.35
CA SER A 96 -23.06 -2.22 19.52
C SER A 96 -23.78 -0.87 19.33
N LYS A 97 -23.93 -0.09 20.41
CA LYS A 97 -24.48 1.28 20.39
C LYS A 97 -23.60 2.26 19.61
N LEU A 98 -22.28 2.05 19.53
CA LEU A 98 -21.39 2.83 18.67
C LEU A 98 -21.64 2.49 17.20
N THR A 99 -21.65 1.20 16.86
CA THR A 99 -21.89 0.75 15.48
C THR A 99 -23.25 1.18 14.94
N SER A 100 -24.30 1.20 15.77
CA SER A 100 -25.61 1.70 15.34
C SER A 100 -25.61 3.21 15.06
N LYS A 101 -24.97 4.01 15.92
CA LYS A 101 -24.80 5.46 15.68
C LYS A 101 -23.98 5.76 14.42
N GLU A 102 -22.93 4.99 14.16
CA GLU A 102 -22.11 5.13 12.95
C GLU A 102 -22.90 4.75 11.69
N ALA A 103 -23.68 3.66 11.75
CA ALA A 103 -24.56 3.26 10.66
C ALA A 103 -25.64 4.31 10.36
N ASP A 104 -26.23 4.93 11.38
CA ASP A 104 -27.22 5.99 11.21
C ASP A 104 -26.59 7.27 10.62
N LYS A 105 -25.37 7.63 11.04
CA LYS A 105 -24.63 8.74 10.44
C LYS A 105 -24.36 8.49 8.95
N PHE A 106 -23.97 7.27 8.59
CA PHE A 106 -23.72 6.90 7.19
C PHE A 106 -25.01 6.96 6.34
N LYS A 107 -26.14 6.49 6.87
CA LYS A 107 -27.44 6.59 6.19
C LYS A 107 -27.85 8.04 5.93
N GLU A 108 -27.68 8.93 6.92
CA GLU A 108 -27.99 10.35 6.75
C GLU A 108 -27.05 11.03 5.74
N GLN A 109 -25.77 10.67 5.76
CA GLN A 109 -24.81 11.14 4.76
C GLN A 109 -25.21 10.70 3.35
N GLN A 110 -25.59 9.43 3.17
CA GLN A 110 -26.01 8.91 1.87
C GLN A 110 -27.24 9.67 1.33
N LYS A 111 -28.25 9.94 2.17
CA LYS A 111 -29.41 10.76 1.79
C LYS A 111 -29.03 12.16 1.30
N ILE A 112 -28.02 12.77 1.91
CA ILE A 112 -27.51 14.09 1.50
C ILE A 112 -26.87 14.01 0.10
N ILE A 113 -26.06 12.98 -0.14
CA ILE A 113 -25.37 12.75 -1.41
C ILE A 113 -26.38 12.44 -2.52
N ASP A 114 -27.34 11.54 -2.28
CA ASP A 114 -28.38 11.18 -3.24
C ASP A 114 -29.18 12.42 -3.67
N LYS A 115 -29.54 13.27 -2.71
CA LYS A 115 -30.23 14.53 -2.98
C LYS A 115 -29.38 15.51 -3.80
N PHE A 116 -28.08 15.59 -3.53
CA PHE A 116 -27.18 16.44 -4.30
C PHE A 116 -27.05 15.96 -5.75
N ASN A 117 -26.97 14.64 -5.96
CA ASN A 117 -26.84 14.04 -7.28
C ASN A 117 -28.09 14.25 -8.16
N GLN A 118 -29.27 14.36 -7.54
CA GLN A 118 -30.54 14.66 -8.22
C GLN A 118 -30.67 16.12 -8.70
N PHE A 119 -29.80 17.02 -8.24
CA PHE A 119 -29.84 18.41 -8.68
C PHE A 119 -29.36 18.57 -10.12
N GLU A 120 -29.97 19.53 -10.81
CA GLU A 120 -29.55 19.98 -12.13
C GLU A 120 -28.20 20.69 -12.07
N LEU A 121 -27.52 20.79 -13.21
CA LEU A 121 -26.27 21.57 -13.30
C LEU A 121 -26.55 23.06 -13.08
N TYR A 122 -25.58 23.75 -12.49
CA TYR A 122 -25.70 25.19 -12.22
C TYR A 122 -25.45 26.01 -13.50
N ASP A 123 -26.29 27.00 -13.78
CA ASP A 123 -26.04 27.94 -14.88
C ASP A 123 -25.02 28.99 -14.46
N LEU A 124 -23.76 28.74 -14.80
CA LEU A 124 -22.66 29.66 -14.55
C LEU A 124 -22.78 30.96 -15.35
N THR A 125 -23.31 30.90 -16.58
CA THR A 125 -23.31 32.02 -17.53
C THR A 125 -24.31 33.10 -17.14
N ASN A 126 -25.45 32.72 -16.57
CA ASN A 126 -26.50 33.63 -16.11
C ASN A 126 -26.57 33.74 -14.58
N SER A 127 -25.46 33.44 -13.89
CA SER A 127 -25.43 33.45 -12.43
C SER A 127 -25.43 34.87 -11.85
N LYS A 128 -26.58 35.28 -11.28
CA LYS A 128 -26.69 36.52 -10.51
C LYS A 128 -25.74 36.57 -9.31
N MET A 129 -25.43 35.41 -8.72
CA MET A 129 -24.54 35.29 -7.57
C MET A 129 -23.08 35.64 -7.94
N LEU A 130 -22.63 35.19 -9.11
CA LEU A 130 -21.31 35.50 -9.66
C LEU A 130 -21.25 36.95 -10.18
N GLU A 131 -22.31 37.41 -10.85
CA GLU A 131 -22.43 38.79 -11.34
C GLU A 131 -22.28 39.81 -10.20
N LYS A 132 -23.01 39.63 -9.08
CA LYS A 132 -22.90 40.48 -7.87
C LYS A 132 -21.47 40.52 -7.31
N ARG A 133 -20.66 39.49 -7.58
CA ARG A 133 -19.26 39.36 -7.14
C ARG A 133 -18.25 39.73 -8.23
N LYS A 134 -18.71 40.22 -9.38
CA LYS A 134 -17.88 40.57 -10.55
C LYS A 134 -17.05 39.39 -11.07
N LEU A 135 -17.59 38.17 -10.96
CA LEU A 135 -16.99 36.94 -11.49
C LEU A 135 -17.61 36.60 -12.85
N ASN A 136 -16.76 36.36 -13.85
CA ASN A 136 -17.17 35.96 -15.18
C ASN A 136 -17.47 34.45 -15.21
N GLY A 137 -18.75 34.10 -15.24
CA GLY A 137 -19.22 32.71 -15.26
C GLY A 137 -18.61 31.84 -16.38
N ASN A 138 -18.35 32.41 -17.55
CA ASN A 138 -17.79 31.68 -18.70
C ASN A 138 -16.41 31.07 -18.39
N LEU A 139 -15.62 31.73 -17.53
CA LEU A 139 -14.29 31.26 -17.13
C LEU A 139 -14.35 29.93 -16.37
N PHE A 140 -15.47 29.61 -15.73
CA PHE A 140 -15.61 28.48 -14.83
C PHE A 140 -16.35 27.28 -15.45
N LEU A 141 -16.71 27.35 -16.74
CA LEU A 141 -17.50 26.31 -17.43
C LEU A 141 -16.84 24.93 -17.39
N VAL A 142 -15.52 24.86 -17.34
CA VAL A 142 -14.77 23.60 -17.19
C VAL A 142 -15.15 22.83 -15.91
N TYR A 143 -15.58 23.53 -14.86
CA TYR A 143 -15.99 22.96 -13.57
C TYR A 143 -17.49 22.64 -13.48
N ASN A 144 -18.28 22.99 -14.51
CA ASN A 144 -19.75 22.92 -14.45
C ASN A 144 -20.27 21.50 -14.12
N HIS A 145 -19.52 20.47 -14.53
CA HIS A 145 -19.87 19.07 -14.23
C HIS A 145 -19.98 18.75 -12.74
N SER A 146 -19.36 19.55 -11.86
CA SER A 146 -19.39 19.39 -10.41
C SER A 146 -20.36 20.34 -9.70
N LEU A 147 -20.80 21.40 -10.37
CA LEU A 147 -21.64 22.45 -9.77
C LEU A 147 -23.12 22.18 -10.01
N LYS A 148 -23.90 22.23 -8.93
CA LYS A 148 -25.32 21.89 -8.96
C LYS A 148 -26.21 23.06 -8.56
N ARG A 149 -27.47 23.04 -8.97
CA ARG A 149 -28.49 24.05 -8.63
C ARG A 149 -29.55 23.46 -7.71
N ASP A 150 -29.78 24.09 -6.55
CA ASP A 150 -30.96 23.74 -5.73
C ASP A 150 -32.22 24.51 -6.17
N LYS A 151 -33.36 24.16 -5.58
CA LYS A 151 -34.67 24.78 -5.89
C LYS A 151 -34.77 26.29 -5.63
N TYR A 152 -33.78 26.89 -4.97
CA TYR A 152 -33.73 28.33 -4.69
C TYR A 152 -32.68 29.04 -5.57
N ASN A 153 -32.24 28.38 -6.65
CA ASN A 153 -31.20 28.86 -7.55
C ASN A 153 -29.82 29.06 -6.87
N ASN A 154 -29.57 28.41 -5.73
CA ASN A 154 -28.27 28.48 -5.08
C ASN A 154 -27.25 27.59 -5.81
N MET A 155 -26.00 28.05 -5.87
CA MET A 155 -24.89 27.24 -6.36
C MET A 155 -24.47 26.24 -5.27
N CYS A 156 -24.68 24.96 -5.52
CA CYS A 156 -24.29 23.86 -4.65
C CYS A 156 -22.91 23.34 -5.05
N VAL A 157 -21.96 23.41 -4.11
CA VAL A 157 -20.55 23.05 -4.29
C VAL A 157 -20.28 21.76 -3.49
N PRO A 158 -19.77 20.69 -4.12
CA PRO A 158 -19.50 19.45 -3.41
C PRO A 158 -18.34 19.61 -2.42
N ASN A 159 -18.46 18.93 -1.27
CA ASN A 159 -17.40 18.81 -0.28
C ASN A 159 -16.89 17.37 -0.28
N PHE A 160 -15.58 17.22 -0.21
CA PHE A 160 -14.88 15.94 -0.28
C PHE A 160 -14.14 15.63 1.01
N LEU A 161 -13.98 14.33 1.29
CA LEU A 161 -13.02 13.80 2.26
C LEU A 161 -12.37 12.53 1.71
N TYR A 162 -11.15 12.27 2.17
CA TYR A 162 -10.49 11.00 1.91
C TYR A 162 -11.21 9.85 2.62
N SER A 163 -11.60 8.84 1.83
CA SER A 163 -12.22 7.61 2.29
C SER A 163 -11.19 6.50 2.29
N LYS A 164 -10.86 5.97 3.48
CA LYS A 164 -9.94 4.84 3.63
C LYS A 164 -10.47 3.55 2.97
N ASN A 165 -11.79 3.43 2.81
CA ASN A 165 -12.40 2.22 2.28
C ASN A 165 -12.19 2.14 0.76
N SER A 166 -12.52 3.21 0.04
CA SER A 166 -12.33 3.28 -1.42
C SER A 166 -10.94 3.79 -1.84
N HIS A 167 -10.12 4.21 -0.87
CA HIS A 167 -8.83 4.86 -1.11
C HIS A 167 -8.97 6.03 -2.09
N SER A 168 -10.02 6.84 -1.93
CA SER A 168 -10.35 7.94 -2.84
C SER A 168 -10.95 9.14 -2.11
N ASN A 169 -10.91 10.32 -2.75
CA ASN A 169 -11.58 11.51 -2.26
C ASN A 169 -13.06 11.45 -2.68
N GLU A 170 -13.96 11.23 -1.71
CA GLU A 170 -15.39 11.02 -1.95
C GLU A 170 -16.22 12.25 -1.56
N ILE A 171 -17.30 12.50 -2.29
CA ILE A 171 -18.28 13.52 -1.92
C ILE A 171 -18.99 13.08 -0.64
N ILE A 172 -18.94 13.92 0.39
CA ILE A 172 -19.57 13.65 1.69
C ILE A 172 -20.75 14.55 2.00
N SER A 173 -20.85 15.70 1.33
CA SER A 173 -21.81 16.76 1.60
C SER A 173 -21.70 17.86 0.53
N TYR A 174 -22.43 18.95 0.69
CA TYR A 174 -22.31 20.11 -0.18
C TYR A 174 -22.59 21.43 0.54
N THR A 175 -21.98 22.50 0.04
CA THR A 175 -22.19 23.88 0.47
C THR A 175 -23.10 24.58 -0.52
N ARG A 176 -24.14 25.26 -0.03
CA ARG A 176 -24.99 26.14 -0.82
C ARG A 176 -24.43 27.55 -0.73
N ARG A 177 -24.00 28.12 -1.85
CA ARG A 177 -23.68 29.55 -1.98
C ARG A 177 -24.97 30.28 -2.33
N LEU A 178 -25.45 31.08 -1.38
CA LEU A 178 -26.79 31.66 -1.45
C LEU A 178 -26.82 32.79 -2.48
N GLU A 179 -27.74 32.71 -3.44
CA GLU A 179 -27.96 33.80 -4.40
C GLU A 179 -28.50 35.05 -3.71
N ASN A 180 -29.36 34.82 -2.71
CA ASN A 180 -29.93 35.82 -1.83
C ASN A 180 -29.46 35.52 -0.39
N PRO A 181 -28.46 36.25 0.13
CA PRO A 181 -27.97 36.07 1.48
C PRO A 181 -29.07 36.20 2.53
N MET A 182 -29.02 35.38 3.58
CA MET A 182 -29.97 35.50 4.68
C MET A 182 -29.56 36.64 5.61
N THR A 183 -30.46 37.60 5.82
CA THR A 183 -30.26 38.75 6.72
C THR A 183 -30.99 38.59 8.05
N SER A 184 -31.81 37.56 8.20
CA SER A 184 -32.48 37.21 9.45
C SER A 184 -32.52 35.70 9.67
N LEU A 185 -32.54 35.29 10.94
CA LEU A 185 -32.71 33.90 11.38
C LEU A 185 -33.60 33.89 12.62
N ASN A 186 -34.63 33.04 12.64
CA ASN A 186 -35.59 32.95 13.77
C ASN A 186 -36.16 34.33 14.19
N ASN A 187 -36.55 35.15 13.20
CA ASN A 187 -37.06 36.51 13.38
C ASN A 187 -36.09 37.52 14.01
N GLN A 188 -34.80 37.20 14.11
CA GLN A 188 -33.76 38.13 14.53
C GLN A 188 -32.92 38.59 13.33
N VAL A 189 -32.65 39.91 13.25
CA VAL A 189 -31.75 40.49 12.25
C VAL A 189 -30.31 40.07 12.57
N LEU A 190 -29.59 39.61 11.55
CA LEU A 190 -28.20 39.18 11.69
C LEU A 190 -27.25 40.36 11.49
N ASN A 191 -26.25 40.48 12.36
CA ASN A 191 -25.20 41.51 12.24
C ASN A 191 -24.39 41.40 10.94
N ARG A 192 -24.32 40.19 10.35
CA ARG A 192 -23.71 39.94 9.05
C ARG A 192 -24.59 38.97 8.25
N PRO A 193 -24.84 39.22 6.96
CA PRO A 193 -25.60 38.29 6.13
C PRO A 193 -24.91 36.93 6.02
N ILE A 194 -25.70 35.85 6.09
CA ILE A 194 -25.20 34.49 5.82
C ILE A 194 -25.20 34.29 4.31
N ASN A 195 -24.01 34.11 3.75
CA ASN A 195 -23.79 33.92 2.31
C ASN A 195 -23.71 32.46 1.88
N ALA A 196 -23.58 31.54 2.85
CA ALA A 196 -23.43 30.11 2.56
C ALA A 196 -24.03 29.23 3.67
N LEU A 197 -24.55 28.07 3.28
CA LEU A 197 -25.07 27.05 4.21
C LEU A 197 -24.55 25.67 3.83
N ASN A 198 -23.94 24.97 4.79
CA ASN A 198 -23.51 23.59 4.59
C ASN A 198 -24.65 22.61 4.85
N LYS A 199 -24.77 21.57 4.02
CA LYS A 199 -25.68 20.44 4.23
C LYS A 199 -24.88 19.17 4.43
N GLY A 200 -24.64 18.80 5.69
CA GLY A 200 -23.84 17.65 6.10
C GLY A 200 -22.59 18.05 6.87
N GLU A 201 -21.62 17.13 6.96
CA GLU A 201 -20.31 17.39 7.53
C GLU A 201 -19.49 18.33 6.63
N LYS A 202 -18.65 19.22 7.17
CA LYS A 202 -17.77 20.05 6.35
C LYS A 202 -16.52 19.25 5.93
N GLY A 203 -16.19 19.34 4.64
CA GLY A 203 -14.99 18.77 4.03
C GLY A 203 -14.22 19.83 3.24
N ILE A 204 -13.45 19.38 2.25
CA ILE A 204 -12.76 20.25 1.31
C ILE A 204 -13.66 20.49 0.10
N GLU A 205 -13.99 21.73 -0.19
CA GLU A 205 -14.66 22.08 -1.46
C GLU A 205 -13.64 21.96 -2.59
N MET A 206 -13.99 21.27 -3.67
CA MET A 206 -13.11 21.10 -4.83
C MET A 206 -13.85 21.35 -6.14
N LEU A 207 -13.24 22.17 -7.00
CA LEU A 207 -13.57 22.30 -8.42
C LEU A 207 -12.33 21.93 -9.22
N ALA A 208 -12.40 20.82 -9.94
CA ALA A 208 -11.32 20.32 -10.78
C ALA A 208 -11.84 20.13 -12.21
N PRO A 209 -11.00 20.31 -13.25
CA PRO A 209 -11.31 19.85 -14.61
C PRO A 209 -11.46 18.32 -14.64
N LYS A 210 -12.21 17.80 -15.63
CA LYS A 210 -12.35 16.34 -15.79
C LYS A 210 -11.03 15.64 -16.12
N ASP A 211 -10.16 16.31 -16.87
CA ASP A 211 -8.86 15.79 -17.25
C ASP A 211 -7.77 16.36 -16.32
N LEU A 212 -7.21 15.50 -15.48
CA LEU A 212 -6.14 15.87 -14.55
C LEU A 212 -4.75 15.94 -15.21
N LYS A 213 -4.61 15.50 -16.47
CA LYS A 213 -3.31 15.50 -17.17
C LYS A 213 -2.74 16.88 -17.39
N LEU A 214 -3.61 17.87 -17.61
CA LEU A 214 -3.23 19.25 -17.95
C LEU A 214 -2.98 20.13 -16.71
N ILE A 215 -3.16 19.59 -15.51
CA ILE A 215 -3.13 20.40 -14.29
C ILE A 215 -1.71 20.92 -14.03
N LYS A 216 -1.62 22.24 -13.88
CA LYS A 216 -0.40 22.97 -13.54
C LYS A 216 -0.56 23.76 -12.25
N ASN A 217 -1.79 24.10 -11.85
CA ASN A 217 -2.06 24.97 -10.72
C ASN A 217 -3.04 24.33 -9.74
N ILE A 218 -2.80 24.52 -8.44
CA ILE A 218 -3.76 24.25 -7.38
C ILE A 218 -3.89 25.52 -6.53
N VAL A 219 -5.10 26.03 -6.36
CA VAL A 219 -5.37 27.23 -5.56
C VAL A 219 -6.21 26.84 -4.35
N LEU A 220 -5.71 27.09 -3.14
CA LEU A 220 -6.37 26.78 -1.88
C LEU A 220 -6.69 28.05 -1.09
N SER A 221 -7.93 28.20 -0.66
CA SER A 221 -8.41 29.36 0.11
C SER A 221 -9.42 28.97 1.20
N GLU A 222 -10.04 29.95 1.88
CA GLU A 222 -11.08 29.69 2.88
C GLU A 222 -12.44 29.38 2.27
N SER A 223 -12.73 29.89 1.09
CA SER A 223 -14.01 29.75 0.42
C SER A 223 -13.82 29.60 -1.09
N ILE A 224 -14.60 28.72 -1.73
CA ILE A 224 -14.40 28.44 -3.17
C ILE A 224 -14.54 29.70 -4.05
N ILE A 225 -15.30 30.69 -3.59
CA ILE A 225 -15.45 31.99 -4.25
C ILE A 225 -14.13 32.76 -4.28
N ASP A 226 -13.30 32.64 -3.25
CA ASP A 226 -12.00 33.31 -3.17
C ASP A 226 -11.00 32.62 -4.12
N SER A 227 -11.07 31.29 -4.23
CA SER A 227 -10.29 30.54 -5.23
C SER A 227 -10.71 30.90 -6.66
N MET A 228 -12.01 31.03 -6.93
CA MET A 228 -12.53 31.53 -8.22
C MET A 228 -12.06 32.96 -8.52
N SER A 229 -12.07 33.83 -7.50
CA SER A 229 -11.60 35.21 -7.61
C SER A 229 -10.11 35.27 -7.92
N TYR A 230 -9.29 34.47 -7.23
CA TYR A 230 -7.86 34.37 -7.47
C TYR A 230 -7.55 33.92 -8.91
N LEU A 231 -8.21 32.85 -9.38
CA LEU A 231 -8.05 32.35 -10.76
C LEU A 231 -8.33 33.48 -11.77
N GLN A 232 -9.43 34.21 -11.60
CA GLN A 232 -9.78 35.33 -12.49
C GLN A 232 -8.77 36.48 -12.40
N LEU A 233 -8.42 36.92 -11.20
CA LEU A 233 -7.50 38.05 -10.98
C LEU A 233 -6.10 37.78 -11.50
N ARG A 234 -5.64 36.53 -11.42
CA ARG A 234 -4.33 36.09 -11.91
C ARG A 234 -4.36 35.57 -13.34
N LYS A 235 -5.52 35.59 -14.00
CA LYS A 235 -5.71 35.10 -15.36
C LYS A 235 -5.17 33.68 -15.55
N LEU A 236 -5.34 32.83 -14.52
CA LEU A 236 -4.94 31.43 -14.62
C LEU A 236 -5.87 30.69 -15.58
N ASN A 237 -5.31 29.72 -16.30
CA ASN A 237 -6.10 28.87 -17.20
C ASN A 237 -6.93 27.88 -16.39
N ALA A 238 -8.26 27.95 -16.52
CA ALA A 238 -9.19 27.09 -15.79
C ALA A 238 -9.04 25.61 -16.16
N TYR A 239 -8.64 25.28 -17.40
CA TYR A 239 -8.39 23.89 -17.83
C TYR A 239 -7.15 23.27 -17.18
N GLU A 240 -6.28 24.10 -16.62
CA GLU A 240 -5.01 23.69 -16.00
C GLU A 240 -5.00 23.95 -14.49
N SER A 241 -6.14 24.31 -13.89
CA SER A 241 -6.22 24.77 -12.50
C SER A 241 -7.27 24.02 -11.69
N ILE A 242 -6.90 23.57 -10.49
CA ILE A 242 -7.83 23.05 -9.48
C ILE A 242 -8.07 24.13 -8.42
N LEU A 243 -9.33 24.31 -8.04
CA LEU A 243 -9.73 25.25 -6.99
C LEU A 243 -10.19 24.47 -5.76
N LEU A 244 -9.58 24.76 -4.62
CA LEU A 244 -9.85 24.14 -3.33
C LEU A 244 -10.30 25.18 -2.31
N SER A 245 -11.10 24.77 -1.33
CA SER A 245 -11.47 25.60 -0.19
C SER A 245 -11.73 24.79 1.08
N CYS A 246 -11.38 25.36 2.23
CA CYS A 246 -11.64 24.77 3.54
C CYS A 246 -13.05 25.09 4.10
N ASN A 247 -13.94 25.72 3.33
CA ASN A 247 -15.32 26.04 3.71
C ASN A 247 -15.43 26.77 5.08
N GLY A 248 -14.48 27.67 5.35
CA GLY A 248 -14.33 28.40 6.61
C GLY A 248 -14.16 27.53 7.86
N GLN A 249 -13.83 26.24 7.72
CA GLN A 249 -13.52 25.34 8.83
C GLN A 249 -12.27 24.52 8.51
N PHE A 250 -11.11 25.13 8.76
CA PHE A 250 -9.83 24.49 8.56
C PHE A 250 -9.65 23.25 9.45
N ASN A 251 -9.17 22.15 8.87
CA ASN A 251 -8.79 20.94 9.59
C ASN A 251 -7.57 20.31 8.93
N ALA A 252 -6.43 20.38 9.62
CA ALA A 252 -5.13 19.94 9.12
C ALA A 252 -5.14 18.47 8.68
N ASN A 253 -5.68 17.57 9.52
CA ASN A 253 -5.68 16.13 9.23
C ASN A 253 -6.54 15.77 8.01
N LYS A 254 -7.68 16.46 7.85
CA LYS A 254 -8.56 16.26 6.69
C LYS A 254 -7.89 16.78 5.40
N LEU A 255 -7.22 17.93 5.48
CA LEU A 255 -6.52 18.52 4.35
C LEU A 255 -5.32 17.65 3.94
N ASP A 256 -4.53 17.18 4.90
CA ASP A 256 -3.36 16.31 4.70
C ASP A 256 -3.73 15.05 3.92
N ALA A 257 -4.71 14.28 4.42
CA ALA A 257 -5.17 13.06 3.76
C ALA A 257 -5.82 13.32 2.38
N PHE A 258 -6.54 14.43 2.24
CA PHE A 258 -7.16 14.81 0.98
C PHE A 258 -6.11 15.17 -0.09
N LEU A 259 -5.08 15.95 0.29
CA LEU A 259 -4.00 16.38 -0.61
C LEU A 259 -3.10 15.22 -1.02
N GLU A 260 -2.75 14.34 -0.09
CA GLU A 260 -1.98 13.11 -0.40
C GLU A 260 -2.64 12.36 -1.57
N LYS A 261 -3.95 12.12 -1.46
CA LYS A 261 -4.69 11.40 -2.50
C LYS A 261 -4.83 12.21 -3.79
N LEU A 262 -5.14 13.50 -3.71
CA LEU A 262 -5.30 14.36 -4.90
C LEU A 262 -4.00 14.46 -5.71
N LEU A 263 -2.87 14.66 -5.05
CA LEU A 263 -1.57 14.76 -5.71
C LEU A 263 -1.18 13.44 -6.38
N SER A 264 -1.44 12.31 -5.70
CA SER A 264 -1.26 10.97 -6.27
C SER A 264 -2.12 10.75 -7.52
N ASP A 265 -3.39 11.19 -7.51
CA ASP A 265 -4.28 11.07 -8.68
C ASP A 265 -3.81 11.92 -9.88
N ILE A 266 -3.28 13.11 -9.62
CA ILE A 266 -2.71 13.98 -10.66
C ILE A 266 -1.46 13.33 -11.25
N GLU A 267 -0.53 12.86 -10.42
CA GLU A 267 0.70 12.21 -10.86
C GLU A 267 0.40 10.95 -11.69
N GLN A 268 -0.53 10.11 -11.22
CA GLN A 268 -0.94 8.90 -11.92
C GLN A 268 -1.55 9.25 -13.29
N SER A 269 -2.40 10.28 -13.35
CA SER A 269 -3.02 10.72 -14.60
C SER A 269 -1.98 11.22 -15.61
N LYS A 270 -1.05 12.07 -15.16
CA LYS A 270 0.05 12.60 -15.97
C LYS A 270 1.03 11.53 -16.45
N SER A 271 1.34 10.56 -15.58
CA SER A 271 2.37 9.55 -15.85
C SER A 271 1.88 8.32 -16.59
N LYS A 272 0.57 8.12 -16.73
CA LYS A 272 -0.01 6.91 -17.33
C LYS A 272 0.56 6.60 -18.70
N GLU A 273 0.55 7.56 -19.61
CA GLU A 273 0.98 7.37 -20.99
C GLU A 273 2.47 7.08 -21.10
N TYR A 274 3.30 7.82 -20.35
CA TYR A 274 4.74 7.61 -20.30
C TYR A 274 5.11 6.28 -19.63
N ALA A 275 4.41 5.88 -18.56
CA ALA A 275 4.60 4.59 -17.93
C ALA A 275 4.23 3.43 -18.86
N ASP A 276 3.15 3.57 -19.63
CA ASP A 276 2.77 2.58 -20.64
C ASP A 276 3.76 2.54 -21.80
N TYR A 277 4.32 3.68 -22.22
CA TYR A 277 5.42 3.74 -23.16
C TYR A 277 6.67 3.00 -22.65
N LEU A 278 7.11 3.25 -21.41
CA LEU A 278 8.26 2.56 -20.83
C LEU A 278 8.09 1.03 -20.80
N LYS A 279 6.87 0.55 -20.49
CA LYS A 279 6.56 -0.88 -20.56
C LYS A 279 6.71 -1.43 -21.98
N LYS A 280 6.21 -0.70 -22.99
CA LYS A 280 6.35 -1.07 -24.40
C LYS A 280 7.81 -1.11 -24.83
N VAL A 281 8.62 -0.11 -24.45
CA VAL A 281 10.06 -0.05 -24.75
C VAL A 281 10.77 -1.25 -24.15
N GLN A 282 10.51 -1.55 -22.86
CA GLN A 282 11.08 -2.71 -22.20
C GLN A 282 10.74 -4.01 -22.91
N SER A 283 9.48 -4.18 -23.34
CA SER A 283 9.05 -5.37 -24.09
C SER A 283 9.68 -5.47 -25.49
N PHE A 284 9.92 -4.34 -26.17
CA PHE A 284 10.58 -4.31 -27.48
C PHE A 284 12.08 -4.62 -27.38
N GLU A 285 12.78 -4.05 -26.41
CA GLU A 285 14.20 -4.36 -26.16
C GLU A 285 14.41 -5.84 -25.86
N LEU A 286 13.49 -6.45 -25.11
CA LEU A 286 13.46 -7.88 -24.88
C LEU A 286 13.27 -8.68 -26.19
N TYR A 287 12.32 -8.28 -27.04
CA TYR A 287 12.12 -8.89 -28.34
C TYR A 287 13.40 -8.82 -29.20
N LYS A 288 14.01 -7.63 -29.33
CA LYS A 288 15.26 -7.42 -30.08
C LYS A 288 16.41 -8.28 -29.55
N GLY A 289 16.56 -8.34 -28.22
CA GLY A 289 17.55 -9.20 -27.56
C GLY A 289 17.32 -10.70 -27.86
N THR A 290 16.06 -11.14 -27.95
CA THR A 290 15.75 -12.52 -28.33
C THR A 290 16.02 -12.82 -29.79
N GLN A 291 15.70 -11.92 -30.72
CA GLN A 291 16.01 -12.10 -32.15
C GLN A 291 17.52 -12.18 -32.37
N THR A 292 18.29 -11.28 -31.76
CA THR A 292 19.75 -11.26 -31.85
C THR A 292 20.39 -12.56 -31.31
N ARG A 293 19.80 -13.19 -30.29
CA ARG A 293 20.25 -14.48 -29.74
C ARG A 293 19.82 -15.68 -30.59
N ILE A 294 18.69 -15.59 -31.29
CA ILE A 294 18.24 -16.60 -32.26
C ILE A 294 19.13 -16.59 -33.50
N GLU A 295 19.59 -15.41 -33.93
CA GLU A 295 20.52 -15.25 -35.06
C GLU A 295 21.95 -15.74 -34.71
N ASN A 296 22.36 -15.64 -33.44
CA ASN A 296 23.67 -16.10 -32.95
C ASN A 296 23.66 -17.52 -32.35
N LYS A 297 22.85 -18.43 -32.89
CA LYS A 297 22.69 -19.79 -32.37
C LYS A 297 23.97 -20.62 -32.58
N THR A 298 24.88 -20.60 -31.61
CA THR A 298 25.84 -21.71 -31.46
C THR A 298 25.06 -22.94 -31.03
N ASN A 299 25.03 -23.98 -31.86
CA ASN A 299 24.42 -25.26 -31.52
C ASN A 299 25.20 -25.92 -30.36
N THR A 300 24.81 -25.64 -29.11
CA THR A 300 25.29 -26.40 -27.95
C THR A 300 24.66 -27.79 -28.03
N THR A 301 25.44 -28.77 -28.47
CA THR A 301 25.11 -30.19 -28.47
C THR A 301 25.57 -30.84 -27.18
N ARG A 302 25.29 -32.13 -26.98
CA ARG A 302 25.77 -32.83 -25.79
C ARG A 302 27.31 -32.86 -25.73
N ASP A 303 27.97 -32.93 -26.88
CA ASP A 303 29.42 -33.15 -27.00
C ASP A 303 30.26 -31.92 -26.64
N ASN A 304 29.68 -30.72 -26.73
CA ASN A 304 30.33 -29.46 -26.38
C ASN A 304 29.74 -28.80 -25.11
N LEU A 305 28.77 -29.45 -24.44
CA LEU A 305 28.18 -28.94 -23.21
C LEU A 305 29.13 -29.11 -22.02
N THR A 306 29.38 -28.00 -21.33
CA THR A 306 29.97 -27.98 -19.99
C THR A 306 28.91 -27.60 -18.97
N ILE A 307 28.73 -28.39 -17.92
CA ILE A 307 27.79 -28.13 -16.83
C ILE A 307 28.50 -27.27 -15.80
N HIS A 308 28.01 -26.06 -15.58
CA HIS A 308 28.54 -25.12 -14.59
C HIS A 308 27.63 -25.09 -13.35
N PHE A 309 28.24 -24.91 -12.18
CA PHE A 309 27.53 -24.73 -10.91
C PHE A 309 28.49 -24.13 -9.87
N SER A 310 27.98 -23.78 -8.70
CA SER A 310 28.83 -23.42 -7.56
C SER A 310 28.83 -24.53 -6.51
N ARG A 311 29.96 -24.70 -5.83
CA ARG A 311 30.10 -25.61 -4.70
C ARG A 311 30.85 -24.97 -3.54
N ALA A 312 30.72 -25.55 -2.36
CA ALA A 312 31.64 -25.24 -1.26
C ALA A 312 33.08 -25.62 -1.64
N LYS A 313 34.05 -24.79 -1.23
CA LYS A 313 35.49 -24.99 -1.51
C LYS A 313 36.02 -26.29 -0.91
N TYR A 314 35.58 -26.62 0.31
CA TYR A 314 36.03 -27.78 1.07
C TYR A 314 35.00 -28.91 1.04
N PRO A 315 35.44 -30.19 0.99
CA PRO A 315 34.55 -31.33 1.10
C PRO A 315 33.73 -31.25 2.39
N SER A 316 32.45 -31.61 2.30
CA SER A 316 31.57 -31.60 3.46
C SER A 316 31.85 -32.84 4.31
N SER A 317 32.54 -32.65 5.43
CA SER A 317 32.61 -33.61 6.55
C SER A 317 31.59 -33.29 7.66
N THR A 318 30.98 -32.10 7.60
CA THR A 318 30.08 -31.57 8.62
C THR A 318 28.69 -31.29 8.06
N ASP A 319 27.70 -31.28 8.96
CA ASP A 319 26.31 -30.91 8.68
C ASP A 319 26.07 -29.41 8.46
N PHE A 320 27.14 -28.61 8.48
CA PHE A 320 27.10 -27.18 8.33
C PHE A 320 27.30 -26.75 6.88
N MET A 321 26.36 -25.95 6.35
CA MET A 321 26.48 -25.35 5.02
C MET A 321 27.14 -23.97 5.13
N PRO A 322 28.35 -23.76 4.56
CA PRO A 322 29.10 -22.54 4.77
C PRO A 322 28.45 -21.36 4.04
N ALA A 323 28.58 -20.17 4.61
CA ALA A 323 28.22 -18.91 3.95
C ALA A 323 29.35 -18.37 3.06
N LYS A 324 30.61 -18.68 3.38
CA LYS A 324 31.81 -18.24 2.66
C LYS A 324 32.44 -19.40 1.89
N ASP A 325 33.44 -19.08 1.08
CA ASP A 325 34.27 -20.02 0.33
C ASP A 325 33.47 -20.87 -0.67
N TRP A 326 32.56 -20.22 -1.41
CA TRP A 326 31.92 -20.83 -2.57
C TRP A 326 32.76 -20.60 -3.82
N VAL A 327 32.94 -21.65 -4.63
CA VAL A 327 33.73 -21.61 -5.87
C VAL A 327 32.90 -22.12 -7.04
N ASN A 328 33.18 -21.59 -8.23
CA ASN A 328 32.57 -22.07 -9.48
C ASN A 328 33.28 -23.35 -9.91
N GLU A 329 32.50 -24.35 -10.30
CA GLU A 329 32.95 -25.65 -10.76
C GLU A 329 32.31 -25.97 -12.11
N SER A 330 32.98 -26.81 -12.89
CA SER A 330 32.48 -27.23 -14.19
C SER A 330 32.80 -28.68 -14.49
N VAL A 331 31.83 -29.43 -15.00
CA VAL A 331 31.96 -30.85 -15.34
C VAL A 331 31.41 -31.14 -16.73
N LYS A 332 31.87 -32.22 -17.36
CA LYS A 332 31.47 -32.60 -18.73
C LYS A 332 30.29 -33.58 -18.77
N SER A 333 29.92 -34.17 -17.63
CA SER A 333 28.87 -35.17 -17.56
C SER A 333 28.12 -35.19 -16.23
N LEU A 334 26.92 -35.78 -16.25
CA LEU A 334 26.16 -36.06 -15.03
C LEU A 334 26.90 -37.05 -14.12
N ASP A 335 27.67 -37.99 -14.66
CA ASP A 335 28.52 -38.88 -13.86
C ASP A 335 29.61 -38.12 -13.09
N GLU A 336 30.26 -37.16 -13.74
CA GLU A 336 31.22 -36.26 -13.06
C GLU A 336 30.51 -35.37 -12.04
N LEU A 337 29.31 -34.86 -12.37
CA LEU A 337 28.51 -34.08 -11.43
C LEU A 337 28.19 -34.89 -10.17
N VAL A 338 27.78 -36.16 -10.31
CA VAL A 338 27.51 -37.07 -9.17
C VAL A 338 28.72 -37.17 -8.26
N LYS A 339 29.94 -37.34 -8.81
CA LYS A 339 31.18 -37.40 -8.01
C LYS A 339 31.41 -36.13 -7.21
N VAL A 340 31.05 -34.96 -7.74
CA VAL A 340 31.20 -33.69 -7.02
C VAL A 340 30.10 -33.52 -5.96
N ILE A 341 28.82 -33.68 -6.31
CA ILE A 341 27.70 -33.36 -5.40
C ILE A 341 27.52 -34.34 -4.23
N THR A 342 28.17 -35.51 -4.30
CA THR A 342 28.29 -36.46 -3.18
C THR A 342 29.39 -36.05 -2.19
N ASN A 343 30.37 -35.24 -2.61
CA ASN A 343 31.45 -34.77 -1.75
C ASN A 343 31.24 -33.33 -1.24
N TYR A 344 30.53 -32.48 -1.98
CA TYR A 344 30.41 -31.05 -1.71
C TYR A 344 28.96 -30.57 -1.67
N HIS A 345 28.70 -29.53 -0.88
CA HIS A 345 27.47 -28.74 -1.00
C HIS A 345 27.49 -27.95 -2.31
N TYR A 346 26.33 -27.76 -2.93
CA TYR A 346 26.25 -27.23 -4.29
C TYR A 346 25.04 -26.30 -4.49
N SER A 347 25.11 -25.47 -5.51
CA SER A 347 24.06 -24.53 -5.91
C SER A 347 24.13 -24.25 -7.41
N SER A 348 23.00 -23.91 -8.02
CA SER A 348 22.94 -23.32 -9.37
C SER A 348 23.27 -21.83 -9.36
N ALA A 349 23.19 -21.15 -8.21
CA ALA A 349 23.50 -19.74 -8.07
C ALA A 349 25.01 -19.50 -8.09
N ILE A 350 25.43 -18.47 -8.82
CA ILE A 350 26.81 -18.01 -8.91
C ILE A 350 27.00 -16.80 -8.00
N TYR A 351 27.93 -16.89 -7.05
CA TYR A 351 28.10 -15.87 -6.01
C TYR A 351 29.28 -14.92 -6.27
N LYS A 352 29.10 -13.65 -5.93
CA LYS A 352 30.17 -12.63 -5.82
C LYS A 352 30.93 -12.84 -4.53
N ASN A 353 32.22 -12.50 -4.53
CA ASN A 353 33.09 -12.52 -3.35
C ASN A 353 33.12 -13.88 -2.63
N ASN A 354 32.83 -14.97 -3.34
CA ASN A 354 32.74 -16.33 -2.81
C ASN A 354 31.80 -16.45 -1.59
N TYR A 355 30.78 -15.59 -1.50
CA TYR A 355 29.90 -15.48 -0.33
C TYR A 355 28.45 -15.72 -0.74
N ARG A 356 27.84 -16.78 -0.20
CA ARG A 356 26.45 -17.14 -0.41
C ARG A 356 25.51 -16.23 0.39
N ASN A 357 24.85 -15.33 -0.32
CA ASN A 357 23.62 -14.64 0.08
C ASN A 357 22.92 -14.06 -1.15
N THR A 358 21.68 -13.61 -1.00
CA THR A 358 20.88 -13.03 -2.09
C THR A 358 21.58 -11.84 -2.75
N HIS A 359 22.11 -10.88 -1.98
CA HIS A 359 22.79 -9.68 -2.50
C HIS A 359 24.05 -9.98 -3.33
N ASN A 360 24.72 -11.08 -3.02
CA ASN A 360 25.91 -11.54 -3.71
C ASN A 360 25.58 -12.51 -4.86
N THR A 361 24.32 -12.85 -5.10
CA THR A 361 23.95 -13.69 -6.25
C THR A 361 24.11 -12.88 -7.54
N LYS A 362 25.07 -13.28 -8.40
CA LYS A 362 25.35 -12.62 -9.68
C LYS A 362 24.39 -13.08 -10.78
N GLY A 363 23.92 -14.31 -10.68
CA GLY A 363 23.09 -14.98 -11.67
C GLY A 363 23.16 -16.49 -11.46
N PHE A 364 22.66 -17.23 -12.43
CA PHE A 364 22.50 -18.68 -12.32
C PHE A 364 23.20 -19.42 -13.46
N SER A 365 23.74 -20.58 -13.15
CA SER A 365 24.44 -21.45 -14.09
C SER A 365 23.48 -22.10 -15.08
N ASN A 366 23.98 -23.02 -15.91
CA ASN A 366 23.17 -23.82 -16.84
C ASN A 366 22.64 -25.10 -16.19
N LEU A 367 22.16 -25.00 -14.95
CA LEU A 367 21.68 -26.12 -14.15
C LEU A 367 20.38 -25.76 -13.42
N LEU A 368 19.30 -26.48 -13.69
CA LEU A 368 18.06 -26.43 -12.91
C LEU A 368 18.13 -27.48 -11.80
N ILE A 369 17.72 -27.12 -10.59
CA ILE A 369 17.70 -28.03 -9.43
C ILE A 369 16.35 -27.91 -8.73
N PHE A 370 15.60 -29.01 -8.65
CA PHE A 370 14.32 -29.09 -7.96
C PHE A 370 14.42 -30.08 -6.79
N ASP A 371 13.98 -29.65 -5.60
CA ASP A 371 13.99 -30.42 -4.35
C ASP A 371 12.61 -31.04 -4.12
N ILE A 372 12.56 -32.36 -3.95
CA ILE A 372 11.35 -33.13 -3.66
C ILE A 372 11.44 -33.63 -2.21
N ASP A 373 10.68 -33.01 -1.33
CA ASP A 373 10.65 -33.32 0.11
C ASP A 373 9.59 -34.37 0.49
N ASN A 374 8.60 -34.59 -0.39
CA ASN A 374 7.44 -35.47 -0.19
C ASN A 374 6.86 -35.36 1.25
N ASP A 375 6.48 -34.14 1.65
CA ASP A 375 5.93 -33.87 2.98
C ASP A 375 4.53 -34.51 3.14
N LYS A 376 4.18 -34.92 4.37
CA LYS A 376 2.97 -35.69 4.69
C LYS A 376 1.66 -35.10 4.15
N ASP A 377 1.54 -33.78 4.13
CA ASP A 377 0.30 -33.05 3.79
C ASP A 377 0.39 -32.38 2.40
N LYS A 378 1.28 -32.86 1.52
CA LYS A 378 1.47 -32.33 0.16
C LYS A 378 1.34 -33.45 -0.88
N PRO A 379 1.08 -33.11 -2.16
CA PRO A 379 1.21 -34.05 -3.25
C PRO A 379 2.61 -34.66 -3.26
N ASN A 380 2.69 -35.98 -3.36
CA ASN A 380 3.95 -36.73 -3.39
C ASN A 380 4.16 -37.37 -4.76
N ILE A 381 5.42 -37.54 -5.14
CA ILE A 381 5.83 -38.29 -6.34
C ILE A 381 7.02 -39.19 -5.99
N SER A 382 6.95 -40.46 -6.39
CA SER A 382 8.02 -41.42 -6.14
C SER A 382 9.20 -41.26 -7.10
N LEU A 383 10.33 -41.86 -6.75
CA LEU A 383 11.51 -41.96 -7.63
C LEU A 383 11.17 -42.65 -8.96
N GLU A 384 10.37 -43.72 -8.94
CA GLU A 384 10.02 -44.47 -10.14
C GLU A 384 9.05 -43.71 -11.05
N GLU A 385 8.04 -43.03 -10.48
CA GLU A 385 7.16 -42.14 -11.24
C GLU A 385 7.94 -40.99 -11.88
N THR A 386 8.84 -40.37 -11.12
CA THR A 386 9.70 -39.29 -11.63
C THR A 386 10.59 -39.80 -12.77
N LYS A 387 11.22 -40.97 -12.61
CA LYS A 387 12.03 -41.60 -13.66
C LYS A 387 11.22 -41.85 -14.93
N ASN A 388 9.99 -42.35 -14.82
CA ASN A 388 9.11 -42.58 -15.97
C ASN A 388 8.68 -41.27 -16.64
N LEU A 389 8.36 -40.23 -15.86
CA LEU A 389 8.04 -38.90 -16.36
C LEU A 389 9.19 -38.30 -17.20
N PHE A 390 10.42 -38.33 -16.68
CA PHE A 390 11.56 -37.75 -17.37
C PHE A 390 12.07 -38.59 -18.55
N LYS A 391 11.90 -39.92 -18.50
CA LYS A 391 12.08 -40.77 -19.70
C LYS A 391 11.13 -40.36 -20.82
N LYS A 392 9.85 -40.10 -20.49
CA LYS A 392 8.85 -39.65 -21.47
C LYS A 392 9.19 -38.28 -22.07
N HIS A 393 9.71 -37.35 -21.27
CA HIS A 393 10.17 -36.04 -21.76
C HIS A 393 11.41 -36.13 -22.66
N GLY A 394 12.19 -37.22 -22.57
CA GLY A 394 13.37 -37.45 -23.39
C GLY A 394 14.50 -36.44 -23.15
N ILE A 395 14.55 -35.83 -21.96
CA ILE A 395 15.56 -34.83 -21.57
C ILE A 395 16.64 -35.46 -20.70
N GLU A 396 17.88 -35.00 -20.85
CA GLU A 396 18.97 -35.45 -19.98
C GLU A 396 18.71 -34.98 -18.55
N THR A 397 18.72 -35.89 -17.58
CA THR A 397 18.31 -35.60 -16.20
C THR A 397 19.02 -36.51 -15.21
N LEU A 398 19.44 -35.94 -14.09
CA LEU A 398 19.92 -36.67 -12.92
C LEU A 398 18.85 -36.60 -11.82
N ILE A 399 18.41 -37.77 -11.34
CA ILE A 399 17.57 -37.89 -10.14
C ILE A 399 18.43 -38.55 -9.07
N ILE A 400 18.59 -37.90 -7.92
CA ILE A 400 19.46 -38.39 -6.86
C ILE A 400 18.83 -38.24 -5.47
N PRO A 401 18.88 -39.28 -4.61
CA PRO A 401 18.47 -39.17 -3.21
C PRO A 401 19.12 -37.97 -2.50
N SER A 402 18.31 -37.29 -1.68
CA SER A 402 18.77 -36.22 -0.81
C SER A 402 19.33 -36.81 0.49
N ARG A 403 19.96 -35.95 1.31
CA ARG A 403 20.46 -36.32 2.64
C ARG A 403 19.40 -36.99 3.54
N ASN A 404 18.13 -36.63 3.38
CA ASN A 404 17.01 -37.06 4.23
C ASN A 404 16.10 -38.10 3.55
N HIS A 405 16.60 -38.76 2.50
CA HIS A 405 15.91 -39.84 1.81
C HIS A 405 15.61 -40.99 2.79
N ASN A 406 14.34 -41.41 2.87
CA ASN A 406 13.85 -42.48 3.77
C ASN A 406 14.25 -42.33 5.25
N LYS A 407 14.55 -41.11 5.69
CA LYS A 407 14.75 -40.77 7.10
C LYS A 407 13.49 -40.15 7.68
N GLU A 408 13.24 -40.41 8.95
CA GLU A 408 12.16 -39.77 9.68
C GLU A 408 12.44 -38.27 9.84
N LYS A 409 11.49 -37.44 9.40
CA LYS A 409 11.50 -35.99 9.54
C LYS A 409 10.09 -35.56 9.92
N HIS A 410 9.92 -34.93 11.08
CA HIS A 410 8.61 -34.53 11.62
C HIS A 410 7.57 -35.67 11.66
N GLY A 411 8.00 -36.89 12.03
CA GLY A 411 7.10 -38.07 12.11
C GLY A 411 6.68 -38.66 10.77
N HIS A 412 7.38 -38.32 9.67
CA HIS A 412 7.09 -38.84 8.34
C HIS A 412 8.35 -39.33 7.62
N ILE A 413 8.33 -40.59 7.19
CA ILE A 413 9.35 -41.22 6.35
C ILE A 413 8.87 -41.11 4.90
N ALA A 414 9.72 -40.56 4.03
CA ALA A 414 9.40 -40.36 2.63
C ALA A 414 10.63 -40.45 1.73
N GLU A 415 10.41 -40.76 0.46
CA GLU A 415 11.43 -40.65 -0.58
C GLU A 415 11.74 -39.17 -0.84
N ARG A 416 12.91 -38.71 -0.40
CA ARG A 416 13.34 -37.32 -0.63
C ARG A 416 14.51 -37.28 -1.59
N PHE A 417 14.40 -36.53 -2.67
CA PHE A 417 15.37 -36.55 -3.75
C PHE A 417 15.40 -35.23 -4.50
N ARG A 418 16.37 -35.09 -5.40
CA ARG A 418 16.53 -33.91 -6.26
C ARG A 418 16.51 -34.30 -7.71
N ILE A 419 15.92 -33.43 -8.51
CA ILE A 419 15.91 -33.51 -9.97
C ILE A 419 16.83 -32.41 -10.48
N ILE A 420 17.88 -32.80 -11.21
CA ILE A 420 18.94 -31.92 -11.70
C ILE A 420 18.98 -32.02 -13.22
N ILE A 421 18.81 -30.88 -13.91
CA ILE A 421 18.64 -30.83 -15.37
C ILE A 421 19.62 -29.81 -15.96
N PRO A 422 20.58 -30.23 -16.80
CA PRO A 422 21.46 -29.31 -17.50
C PRO A 422 20.74 -28.62 -18.68
N THR A 423 21.10 -27.37 -18.95
CA THR A 423 20.47 -26.55 -20.00
C THR A 423 21.48 -26.09 -21.05
N GLN A 424 21.02 -25.86 -22.29
CA GLN A 424 21.90 -25.48 -23.41
C GLN A 424 22.58 -24.12 -23.23
N GLN A 425 21.99 -23.26 -22.41
CA GLN A 425 22.48 -21.92 -22.08
C GLN A 425 22.35 -21.69 -20.57
N THR A 426 23.16 -20.78 -20.03
CA THR A 426 23.03 -20.34 -18.64
C THR A 426 21.68 -19.67 -18.40
N ILE A 427 21.11 -19.87 -17.21
CA ILE A 427 19.94 -19.10 -16.79
C ILE A 427 20.31 -17.60 -16.70
N GLY A 428 21.55 -17.28 -16.31
CA GLY A 428 22.15 -15.95 -16.48
C GLY A 428 21.73 -14.93 -15.43
N GLN A 429 21.88 -13.64 -15.74
CA GLN A 429 21.47 -12.51 -14.90
C GLN A 429 20.02 -12.06 -15.18
N ASP A 430 19.39 -12.64 -16.21
CA ASP A 430 18.09 -12.25 -16.74
C ASP A 430 16.96 -12.33 -15.69
N PHE A 431 17.18 -13.02 -14.56
CA PHE A 431 16.20 -13.23 -13.47
C PHE A 431 16.78 -12.88 -12.08
N ASN A 432 17.58 -11.82 -11.98
CA ASN A 432 18.26 -11.42 -10.73
C ASN A 432 17.34 -10.73 -9.69
N CYS A 433 16.06 -10.50 -9.97
CA CYS A 433 15.08 -10.06 -8.96
C CYS A 433 14.29 -11.26 -8.40
N ASN A 434 13.92 -11.22 -7.11
CA ASN A 434 13.31 -12.37 -6.41
C ASN A 434 12.03 -12.87 -7.11
N ASN A 435 11.21 -11.96 -7.63
CA ASN A 435 9.95 -12.31 -8.30
C ASN A 435 10.20 -12.99 -9.64
N ASP A 436 11.23 -12.57 -10.37
CA ASP A 436 11.53 -13.03 -11.72
C ASP A 436 12.08 -14.46 -11.71
N PHE A 437 13.01 -14.73 -10.78
CA PHE A 437 13.57 -16.08 -10.58
C PHE A 437 12.49 -17.09 -10.16
N SER A 438 11.58 -16.67 -9.29
CA SER A 438 10.46 -17.49 -8.84
C SER A 438 9.53 -17.82 -9.99
N ALA A 439 9.15 -16.82 -10.79
CA ALA A 439 8.30 -17.00 -11.96
C ALA A 439 8.93 -17.98 -12.96
N PHE A 440 10.22 -17.83 -13.28
CA PHE A 440 10.92 -18.70 -14.21
C PHE A 440 11.01 -20.16 -13.72
N ASN A 441 11.43 -20.39 -12.47
CA ASN A 441 11.53 -21.75 -11.93
C ASN A 441 10.16 -22.43 -11.84
N ASN A 442 9.13 -21.70 -11.41
CA ASN A 442 7.76 -22.21 -11.38
C ASN A 442 7.28 -22.57 -12.78
N PHE A 443 7.62 -21.76 -13.79
CA PHE A 443 7.26 -22.04 -15.17
C PHE A 443 7.95 -23.29 -15.72
N CYS A 444 9.25 -23.44 -15.46
CA CYS A 444 9.99 -24.66 -15.80
C CYS A 444 9.37 -25.89 -15.11
N ALA A 445 9.08 -25.80 -13.82
CA ALA A 445 8.48 -26.91 -13.07
C ALA A 445 7.09 -27.30 -13.62
N LYS A 446 6.28 -26.33 -14.06
CA LYS A 446 5.00 -26.59 -14.72
C LYS A 446 5.19 -27.27 -16.07
N ALA A 447 6.10 -26.77 -16.90
CA ALA A 447 6.41 -27.37 -18.20
C ALA A 447 6.93 -28.81 -18.08
N LEU A 448 7.65 -29.10 -16.99
CA LEU A 448 8.17 -30.42 -16.66
C LEU A 448 7.13 -31.33 -15.97
N GLY A 449 5.97 -30.80 -15.57
CA GLY A 449 4.92 -31.56 -14.89
C GLY A 449 5.24 -31.91 -13.43
N ILE A 450 6.11 -31.15 -12.77
CA ILE A 450 6.55 -31.40 -11.38
C ILE A 450 6.15 -30.31 -10.37
N TYR A 451 5.47 -29.26 -10.83
CA TYR A 451 5.18 -28.06 -10.04
C TYR A 451 4.49 -28.32 -8.69
N ASP A 452 3.61 -29.32 -8.63
CA ASP A 452 2.85 -29.62 -7.41
C ASP A 452 3.66 -30.38 -6.35
N TYR A 453 4.81 -30.95 -6.73
CA TYR A 453 5.63 -31.81 -5.87
C TYR A 453 6.89 -31.12 -5.32
N ILE A 454 7.30 -29.99 -5.90
CA ILE A 454 8.53 -29.29 -5.50
C ILE A 454 8.35 -28.48 -4.21
N ASP A 455 9.42 -28.35 -3.42
CA ASP A 455 9.48 -27.33 -2.36
C ASP A 455 9.44 -25.93 -3.00
N LYS A 456 8.29 -25.26 -2.89
CA LYS A 456 8.08 -23.90 -3.45
C LYS A 456 9.01 -22.85 -2.85
N LYS A 457 9.73 -23.13 -1.76
CA LYS A 457 10.82 -22.26 -1.27
C LYS A 457 11.99 -22.18 -2.25
N VAL A 458 12.19 -23.21 -3.09
CA VAL A 458 13.20 -23.22 -4.17
C VAL A 458 12.97 -22.07 -5.16
N SER A 459 11.72 -21.66 -5.34
CA SER A 459 11.37 -20.58 -6.26
C SER A 459 11.70 -19.18 -5.70
N VAL A 460 11.76 -19.00 -4.37
CA VAL A 460 11.93 -17.65 -3.76
C VAL A 460 13.33 -17.34 -3.22
N ASP A 461 14.16 -18.34 -2.94
CA ASP A 461 15.53 -18.13 -2.44
C ASP A 461 16.57 -18.18 -3.57
N GLN A 462 16.96 -17.01 -4.09
CA GLN A 462 18.01 -16.90 -5.11
C GLN A 462 19.37 -17.43 -4.65
N SER A 463 19.60 -17.51 -3.34
CA SER A 463 20.85 -18.01 -2.76
C SER A 463 20.75 -19.48 -2.32
N ARG A 464 19.70 -20.18 -2.77
CA ARG A 464 19.43 -21.58 -2.41
C ARG A 464 20.66 -22.43 -2.70
N ALA A 465 21.08 -23.17 -1.70
CA ALA A 465 22.12 -24.17 -1.80
C ALA A 465 21.60 -25.48 -1.23
N TYR A 466 22.21 -26.58 -1.67
CA TYR A 466 21.80 -27.93 -1.37
C TYR A 466 22.92 -28.65 -0.64
N TYR A 467 22.55 -29.35 0.43
CA TYR A 467 23.45 -30.28 1.11
C TYR A 467 23.93 -31.36 0.14
N LYS A 468 25.12 -31.91 0.39
CA LYS A 468 25.67 -32.99 -0.43
C LYS A 468 24.71 -34.19 -0.43
N SER A 469 24.65 -34.89 -1.55
CA SER A 469 23.92 -36.16 -1.60
C SER A 469 24.68 -37.23 -0.80
N PRO A 470 23.99 -38.23 -0.21
CA PRO A 470 24.64 -39.33 0.48
C PRO A 470 25.63 -40.08 -0.44
N ASN A 471 26.74 -40.56 0.11
CA ASN A 471 27.76 -41.29 -0.67
C ASN A 471 27.25 -42.65 -1.19
N ASP A 472 26.29 -43.23 -0.48
CA ASP A 472 25.59 -44.47 -0.79
C ASP A 472 24.32 -44.24 -1.63
N ALA A 473 24.02 -42.98 -2.01
CA ALA A 473 22.87 -42.68 -2.84
C ALA A 473 23.05 -43.25 -4.25
N THR A 474 22.11 -44.06 -4.71
CA THR A 474 22.07 -44.56 -6.08
C THR A 474 21.56 -43.47 -7.03
N PRO A 475 22.40 -42.92 -7.93
CA PRO A 475 21.95 -41.92 -8.90
C PRO A 475 21.16 -42.59 -10.02
N ILE A 476 20.09 -41.95 -10.47
CA ILE A 476 19.35 -42.32 -11.68
C ILE A 476 19.69 -41.28 -12.75
N ILE A 477 20.52 -41.68 -13.72
CA ILE A 477 20.90 -40.85 -14.85
C ILE A 477 20.07 -41.25 -16.06
N LEU A 478 19.28 -40.31 -16.56
CA LEU A 478 18.49 -40.45 -17.77
C LEU A 478 19.20 -39.71 -18.89
N LYS A 479 19.57 -40.45 -19.94
CA LYS A 479 20.14 -39.85 -21.17
C LYS A 479 19.00 -39.33 -22.03
N GLY A 480 19.23 -38.18 -22.66
CA GLY A 480 18.25 -37.52 -23.52
C GLY A 480 18.83 -36.27 -24.17
N ARG A 481 17.97 -35.44 -24.77
CA ARG A 481 18.39 -34.14 -25.30
C ARG A 481 18.69 -33.17 -24.15
N ILE A 482 19.65 -32.27 -24.36
CA ILE A 482 19.86 -31.14 -23.44
C ILE A 482 18.65 -30.21 -23.52
N MET A 483 18.18 -29.74 -22.37
CA MET A 483 17.02 -28.87 -22.30
C MET A 483 17.33 -27.50 -22.88
N ASP A 484 16.63 -27.14 -23.96
CA ASP A 484 16.59 -25.76 -24.46
C ASP A 484 15.57 -24.96 -23.64
N ILE A 485 16.07 -23.97 -22.88
CA ILE A 485 15.25 -23.10 -22.04
C ILE A 485 14.89 -21.79 -22.73
N THR A 486 15.24 -21.59 -24.00
CA THR A 486 15.01 -20.31 -24.72
C THR A 486 13.53 -19.91 -24.70
N HIS A 487 12.64 -20.83 -25.08
CA HIS A 487 11.21 -20.55 -25.11
C HIS A 487 10.62 -20.36 -23.70
N LEU A 488 11.11 -21.13 -22.72
CA LEU A 488 10.66 -21.00 -21.33
C LEU A 488 11.10 -19.67 -20.71
N LYS A 489 12.32 -19.20 -21.02
CA LYS A 489 12.78 -17.87 -20.65
C LYS A 489 11.89 -16.80 -21.27
N GLN A 490 11.62 -16.89 -22.57
CA GLN A 490 10.73 -15.95 -23.29
C GLN A 490 9.34 -15.88 -22.65
N GLN A 491 8.73 -17.04 -22.37
CA GLN A 491 7.39 -17.10 -21.77
C GLN A 491 7.39 -16.63 -20.31
N ALA A 492 8.40 -16.98 -19.51
CA ALA A 492 8.50 -16.51 -18.13
C ALA A 492 8.66 -14.98 -18.07
N MET A 493 9.49 -14.41 -18.95
CA MET A 493 9.61 -12.96 -19.10
C MET A 493 8.29 -12.35 -19.57
N SER A 494 7.67 -12.90 -20.62
CA SER A 494 6.36 -12.44 -21.08
C SER A 494 5.32 -12.44 -19.96
N ASN A 495 5.24 -13.50 -19.14
CA ASN A 495 4.30 -13.64 -18.03
C ASN A 495 4.56 -12.68 -16.86
N LEU A 496 5.80 -12.25 -16.65
CA LEU A 496 6.13 -11.18 -15.70
C LEU A 496 5.63 -9.80 -16.20
N PHE A 497 5.49 -9.63 -17.52
CA PHE A 497 5.03 -8.39 -18.15
C PHE A 497 3.55 -8.40 -18.57
N THR A 498 2.90 -9.56 -18.70
CA THR A 498 1.48 -9.72 -19.09
C THR A 498 0.52 -9.79 -17.90
N GLN A 499 0.50 -8.75 -17.06
CA GLN A 499 -0.79 -8.34 -16.47
C GLN A 499 -1.66 -7.55 -17.46
N ASN A 500 -1.17 -7.23 -18.67
CA ASN A 500 -1.92 -7.03 -19.92
C ASN A 500 -0.92 -6.64 -21.03
N THR A 501 -1.16 -7.05 -22.28
CA THR A 501 -0.57 -6.61 -23.57
C THR A 501 0.28 -7.64 -24.34
N GLN A 502 0.00 -7.77 -25.64
CA GLN A 502 0.73 -8.57 -26.63
C GLN A 502 2.23 -8.17 -26.68
N ILE A 503 3.11 -9.11 -27.06
CA ILE A 503 4.54 -8.85 -27.26
C ILE A 503 4.72 -7.72 -28.28
N GLN A 504 5.45 -6.68 -27.89
CA GLN A 504 5.77 -5.55 -28.76
C GLN A 504 6.91 -5.92 -29.70
N THR A 505 6.59 -6.18 -30.97
CA THR A 505 7.57 -6.57 -32.01
C THR A 505 8.07 -5.37 -32.83
N THR A 506 7.41 -4.23 -32.71
CA THR A 506 7.80 -2.97 -33.37
C THR A 506 8.25 -1.94 -32.34
N GLU A 507 9.23 -1.11 -32.72
CA GLU A 507 9.74 -0.05 -31.84
C GLU A 507 8.59 0.89 -31.44
N PRO A 508 8.38 1.15 -30.13
CA PRO A 508 7.33 2.05 -29.69
C PRO A 508 7.67 3.50 -30.03
N GLU A 509 6.67 4.26 -30.48
CA GLU A 509 6.81 5.70 -30.68
C GLU A 509 7.18 6.42 -29.36
N PRO A 510 8.18 7.33 -29.38
CA PRO A 510 8.65 7.99 -28.18
C PRO A 510 7.58 8.90 -27.56
N VAL A 511 7.35 8.73 -26.26
CA VAL A 511 6.48 9.60 -25.46
C VAL A 511 7.34 10.48 -24.55
N ASN A 512 7.04 11.78 -24.52
CA ASN A 512 7.74 12.71 -23.64
C ASN A 512 7.49 12.37 -22.17
N LYS A 513 8.53 12.47 -21.34
CA LYS A 513 8.39 12.38 -19.88
C LYS A 513 7.45 13.49 -19.40
N PRO A 514 6.45 13.19 -18.56
CA PRO A 514 5.48 14.18 -18.11
C PRO A 514 6.13 15.23 -17.21
N ASP A 515 5.65 16.47 -17.32
CA ASP A 515 5.95 17.52 -16.36
C ASP A 515 5.04 17.38 -15.12
N LEU A 516 5.64 16.97 -14.01
CA LEU A 516 4.96 16.78 -12.74
C LEU A 516 4.93 18.05 -11.88
N PHE A 517 5.56 19.14 -12.34
CA PHE A 517 5.55 20.39 -11.59
C PHE A 517 4.12 20.90 -11.38
N LEU A 518 3.85 21.37 -10.16
CA LEU A 518 2.59 21.96 -9.75
C LEU A 518 2.86 23.27 -9.02
N ASN A 519 2.29 24.35 -9.53
CA ASN A 519 2.22 25.62 -8.84
C ASN A 519 1.06 25.59 -7.83
N ILE A 520 1.37 25.38 -6.56
CA ILE A 520 0.38 25.38 -5.47
C ILE A 520 0.36 26.76 -4.82
N VAL A 521 -0.82 27.38 -4.75
CA VAL A 521 -1.04 28.70 -4.18
C VAL A 521 -1.92 28.63 -2.95
N LEU A 522 -1.47 29.29 -1.87
CA LEU A 522 -2.26 29.56 -0.67
C LEU A 522 -2.79 30.99 -0.72
N ALA A 523 -4.11 31.15 -0.74
CA ALA A 523 -4.82 32.43 -0.86
C ALA A 523 -5.82 32.59 0.30
N TYR A 524 -5.32 32.49 1.54
CA TYR A 524 -6.12 32.70 2.75
C TYR A 524 -6.28 34.19 3.08
N ASP A 525 -7.30 34.54 3.87
CA ASP A 525 -7.50 35.93 4.32
C ASP A 525 -6.28 36.37 5.18
N ASN A 526 -5.88 37.64 5.11
CA ASN A 526 -4.75 38.16 5.90
C ASN A 526 -5.14 38.49 7.35
N ASP A 527 -6.06 37.74 7.94
CA ASP A 527 -6.41 37.84 9.35
C ASP A 527 -5.63 36.81 10.19
N LYS A 528 -5.80 36.86 11.51
CA LYS A 528 -5.08 35.96 12.42
C LYS A 528 -5.34 34.47 12.11
N ASN A 529 -6.55 34.11 11.67
CA ASN A 529 -6.88 32.72 11.37
C ASN A 529 -6.28 32.30 10.03
N GLY A 530 -6.40 33.13 9.00
CA GLY A 530 -5.83 32.85 7.68
C GLY A 530 -4.30 32.77 7.69
N GLN A 531 -3.62 33.52 8.56
CA GLN A 531 -2.17 33.36 8.80
C GLN A 531 -1.83 31.99 9.40
N ILE A 532 -2.61 31.52 10.38
CA ILE A 532 -2.45 30.18 10.97
C ILE A 532 -2.72 29.10 9.92
N TYR A 533 -3.77 29.27 9.10
CA TYR A 533 -4.10 28.32 8.03
C TYR A 533 -2.99 28.25 6.98
N THR A 534 -2.41 29.39 6.62
CA THR A 534 -1.26 29.47 5.71
C THR A 534 -0.09 28.63 6.23
N GLN A 535 0.36 28.87 7.46
CA GLN A 535 1.49 28.15 8.05
C GLN A 535 1.28 26.63 8.06
N ILE A 536 0.10 26.18 8.52
CA ILE A 536 -0.19 24.74 8.58
C ILE A 536 -0.27 24.13 7.17
N SER A 537 -0.86 24.86 6.22
CA SER A 537 -0.93 24.40 4.83
C SER A 537 0.43 24.35 4.14
N GLU A 538 1.34 25.28 4.44
CA GLU A 538 2.73 25.24 3.96
C GLU A 538 3.42 23.95 4.40
N GLU A 539 3.32 23.60 5.68
CA GLU A 539 3.90 22.36 6.23
C GLU A 539 3.33 21.11 5.54
N ILE A 540 2.01 21.05 5.36
CA ILE A 540 1.34 19.92 4.70
C ILE A 540 1.78 19.83 3.23
N ILE A 541 1.84 20.94 2.50
CA ILE A 541 2.22 20.93 1.09
C ILE A 541 3.69 20.54 0.92
N TYR A 542 4.58 21.09 1.76
CA TYR A 542 5.98 20.75 1.74
C TYR A 542 6.20 19.25 2.01
N LYS A 543 5.47 18.68 2.98
CA LYS A 543 5.50 17.24 3.27
C LYS A 543 5.19 16.37 2.04
N HIS A 544 4.24 16.77 1.19
CA HIS A 544 3.80 15.97 0.04
C HIS A 544 4.55 16.26 -1.25
N THR A 545 5.13 17.45 -1.39
CA THR A 545 5.70 17.91 -2.66
C THR A 545 7.18 18.24 -2.60
N GLU A 546 7.78 18.30 -1.40
CA GLU A 546 9.13 18.80 -1.14
C GLU A 546 9.38 20.23 -1.68
N ASN A 547 8.31 20.95 -2.00
CA ASN A 547 8.34 22.31 -2.54
C ASN A 547 7.47 23.22 -1.68
N MET A 548 7.93 24.45 -1.46
CA MET A 548 7.13 25.46 -0.76
C MET A 548 6.03 25.99 -1.70
N PRO A 549 4.79 26.15 -1.23
CA PRO A 549 3.74 26.78 -2.03
C PRO A 549 3.95 28.29 -2.14
N ASN A 550 3.32 28.89 -3.15
CA ASN A 550 3.26 30.33 -3.30
C ASN A 550 2.18 30.91 -2.37
N VAL A 551 2.55 31.84 -1.50
CA VAL A 551 1.60 32.54 -0.62
C VAL A 551 1.11 33.82 -1.29
N PHE A 552 -0.20 33.92 -1.51
CA PHE A 552 -0.86 35.14 -1.92
C PHE A 552 -1.52 35.80 -0.71
N ILE A 553 -1.10 37.02 -0.42
CA ILE A 553 -1.69 37.84 0.65
C ILE A 553 -2.73 38.77 0.02
N PRO A 554 -4.04 38.53 0.20
CA PRO A 554 -5.06 39.47 -0.25
C PRO A 554 -4.96 40.77 0.56
N TYR A 555 -5.21 41.91 -0.10
CA TYR A 555 -5.33 43.20 0.58
C TYR A 555 -6.41 43.09 1.66
N SER A 556 -6.09 43.50 2.88
CA SER A 556 -7.02 43.42 4.01
C SER A 556 -8.34 44.14 3.67
N LYS A 557 -9.46 43.58 4.10
CA LYS A 557 -10.73 44.31 4.20
C LYS A 557 -10.47 45.51 5.13
N LEU A 558 -10.31 46.71 4.56
CA LEU A 558 -10.27 47.97 5.30
C LEU A 558 -11.59 48.17 6.06
#